data_AF-A0A9D9R3J4-F1
#
_entry.id   AF-A0A9D9R3J4-F1
#
_cell.length_a   1.000
_cell.length_b   1.000
_cell.length_c   1.000
_cell.angle_alpha   90.00
_cell.angle_beta   90.00
_cell.angle_gamma   90.00
#
_symmetry.space_group_name_H-M   'P 1'
#
loop_
_entity.id
_entity.type
_entity.pdbx_description
1 polymer ?
#
loop_
_entity_poly.entity_id
_entity_poly.type
_entity_poly.pdbx_seq_one_letter_code
_entity_poly.pdbx_strand_id
1 'polypeptide(L)'
;MKLLKHVPAALLAFLFLFGGLNFFFHFVPDPALTGKQLDFMVLFGGSGYMTVIKVLEVIGGLLILFPAHRAKAVLILGPIAVNILLFEIYIAGGVGVGAVVVLLVLAQAFIDQDKFKALL
;
A
#
# COMPACT_ATOMS: atom_id res chain seq x y z
N MET A 1 -6.76 19.47 -17.82
CA MET A 1 -6.74 18.04 -17.39
C MET A 1 -5.42 17.57 -16.74
N LYS A 2 -4.48 18.46 -16.37
CA LYS A 2 -3.20 18.05 -15.72
C LYS A 2 -3.38 17.54 -14.28
N LEU A 3 -4.38 18.05 -13.55
CA LEU A 3 -4.65 17.65 -12.16
C LEU A 3 -5.07 16.18 -12.00
N LEU A 4 -5.86 15.63 -12.94
CA LEU A 4 -6.34 14.25 -12.86
C LEU A 4 -5.20 13.23 -12.77
N LYS A 5 -4.03 13.53 -13.34
CA LYS A 5 -2.84 12.68 -13.31
C LYS A 5 -2.16 12.63 -11.93
N HIS A 6 -2.58 13.47 -10.98
CA HIS A 6 -2.04 13.49 -9.62
C HIS A 6 -3.02 12.91 -8.60
N VAL A 7 -4.29 12.70 -8.96
CA VAL A 7 -5.31 12.16 -8.07
C VAL A 7 -4.96 10.74 -7.57
N PRO A 8 -4.57 9.78 -8.43
CA PRO A 8 -4.20 8.44 -7.94
C PRO A 8 -3.01 8.48 -6.99
N ALA A 9 -2.01 9.31 -7.30
CA ALA A 9 -0.84 9.51 -6.47
C ALA A 9 -1.19 10.04 -5.08
N ALA A 10 -2.08 11.04 -5.00
CA ALA A 10 -2.51 11.63 -3.74
C ALA A 10 -3.32 10.65 -2.89
N LEU A 11 -4.21 9.88 -3.52
CA LEU A 11 -4.98 8.83 -2.84
C LEU A 11 -4.08 7.71 -2.32
N LEU A 12 -3.13 7.24 -3.13
CA LEU A 12 -2.15 6.24 -2.72
C LEU A 12 -1.28 6.74 -1.57
N ALA A 13 -0.76 7.98 -1.67
CA ALA A 13 0.00 8.59 -0.59
C ALA A 13 -0.83 8.63 0.71
N PHE A 14 -2.07 9.11 0.64
CA PHE A 14 -2.94 9.17 1.82
C PHE A 14 -3.15 7.77 2.43
N LEU A 15 -3.57 6.79 1.64
CA LEU A 15 -3.90 5.44 2.14
C LEU A 15 -2.67 4.74 2.75
N PHE A 16 -1.52 4.77 2.07
CA PHE A 16 -0.31 4.11 2.54
C PHE A 16 0.38 4.85 3.69
N LEU A 17 0.41 6.19 3.68
CA LEU A 17 0.96 6.95 4.80
C LEU A 17 0.07 6.81 6.03
N PHE A 18 -1.25 6.90 5.88
CA PHE A 18 -2.16 6.70 6.99
C PHE A 18 -2.04 5.28 7.54
N GLY A 19 -2.11 4.25 6.70
CA GLY A 19 -2.00 2.85 7.13
C GLY A 19 -0.62 2.49 7.72
N GLY A 20 0.45 3.02 7.15
CA GLY A 20 1.82 2.81 7.62
C GLY A 20 2.09 3.52 8.94
N LEU A 21 1.75 4.81 9.04
CA LEU A 21 1.95 5.60 10.27
C LEU A 21 1.00 5.15 11.39
N ASN A 22 -0.24 4.76 11.09
CA ASN A 22 -1.17 4.23 12.08
C ASN A 22 -0.63 2.97 12.76
N PHE A 23 0.12 2.13 12.05
CA PHE A 23 0.76 0.95 12.65
C PHE A 23 1.81 1.32 13.72
N PHE A 24 2.51 2.44 13.57
CA PHE A 24 3.55 2.86 14.52
C PHE A 24 3.02 3.74 15.65
N PHE A 25 2.05 4.59 15.35
CA PHE A 25 1.56 5.62 16.27
C PHE A 25 0.16 5.33 16.84
N HIS A 26 -0.52 4.27 16.36
CA HIS A 26 -1.84 3.84 16.81
C HIS A 26 -2.85 5.00 16.88
N PHE A 27 -3.04 5.72 15.77
CA PHE A 27 -3.98 6.85 15.70
C PHE A 27 -5.44 6.44 15.88
N VAL A 28 -5.80 5.24 15.42
CA VAL A 28 -7.13 4.64 15.60
C VAL A 28 -7.04 3.34 16.39
N PRO A 29 -8.08 2.98 17.15
CA PRO A 29 -8.14 1.69 17.83
C PRO A 29 -8.00 0.53 16.85
N ASP A 30 -7.19 -0.45 17.21
CA ASP A 30 -7.05 -1.65 16.40
C ASP A 30 -8.37 -2.43 16.37
N PRO A 31 -8.81 -2.89 15.18
CA PRO A 31 -10.03 -3.68 15.08
C PRO A 31 -9.86 -5.00 15.85
N ALA A 32 -10.95 -5.50 16.44
CA ALA A 32 -10.94 -6.81 17.07
C ALA A 32 -10.69 -7.89 16.01
N LEU A 33 -9.52 -8.54 16.08
CA LEU A 33 -9.14 -9.62 15.17
C LEU A 33 -9.61 -10.96 15.72
N THR A 34 -10.18 -11.80 14.86
CA THR A 34 -10.62 -13.15 15.23
C THR A 34 -10.24 -14.17 14.16
N GLY A 35 -10.19 -15.45 14.54
CA GLY A 35 -9.88 -16.55 13.63
C GLY A 35 -8.55 -16.36 12.87
N LYS A 36 -8.56 -16.61 11.55
CA LYS A 36 -7.38 -16.58 10.69
C LYS A 36 -6.63 -15.25 10.67
N GLN A 37 -7.33 -14.13 10.91
CA GLN A 37 -6.73 -12.80 10.95
C GLN A 37 -5.82 -12.66 12.18
N LEU A 38 -6.26 -13.21 13.32
CA LEU A 38 -5.46 -13.25 14.54
C LEU A 38 -4.24 -14.16 14.36
N ASP A 39 -4.42 -15.34 13.77
CA ASP A 39 -3.32 -16.28 13.49
C ASP A 39 -2.23 -15.62 12.62
N PHE A 40 -2.64 -14.89 11.58
CA PHE A 40 -1.74 -14.14 10.72
C PHE A 40 -0.99 -13.05 11.51
N MET A 41 -1.69 -12.26 12.33
CA MET A 41 -1.04 -11.20 13.11
C MET A 41 -0.10 -11.73 14.18
N VAL A 42 -0.40 -12.86 14.83
CA VAL A 42 0.53 -13.48 15.79
C VAL A 42 1.81 -13.95 15.08
N LEU A 43 1.68 -14.59 13.92
CA LEU A 43 2.81 -15.12 13.15
C LEU A 43 3.71 -14.01 12.60
N PHE A 44 3.12 -12.97 12.00
CA PHE A 44 3.88 -11.92 11.31
C PHE A 44 4.17 -10.68 12.17
N GLY A 45 3.33 -10.40 13.17
CA GLY A 45 3.51 -9.26 14.08
C GLY A 45 4.69 -9.46 15.03
N GLY A 46 4.91 -10.69 15.53
CA GLY A 46 5.99 -10.99 16.48
C GLY A 46 7.39 -11.10 15.87
N SER A 47 7.52 -11.16 14.54
CA SER A 47 8.79 -11.44 13.84
C SER A 47 9.52 -10.20 13.31
N GLY A 48 8.94 -9.01 13.45
CA GLY A 48 9.44 -7.77 12.85
C GLY A 48 9.20 -7.67 11.34
N TYR A 49 8.66 -8.72 10.70
CA TYR A 49 8.31 -8.72 9.29
C TYR A 49 7.27 -7.63 8.95
N MET A 50 6.22 -7.47 9.79
CA MET A 50 5.25 -6.38 9.62
C MET A 50 5.86 -5.00 9.74
N THR A 51 6.83 -4.82 10.63
CA THR A 51 7.55 -3.56 10.76
C THR A 51 8.25 -3.19 9.46
N VAL A 52 8.93 -4.13 8.80
CA VAL A 52 9.61 -3.89 7.51
C VAL A 52 8.60 -3.50 6.42
N ILE A 53 7.48 -4.23 6.30
CA ILE A 53 6.43 -3.89 5.33
C ILE A 53 5.91 -2.47 5.59
N LYS A 54 5.65 -2.11 6.84
CA LYS A 54 5.11 -0.80 7.21
C LYS A 54 6.09 0.34 6.97
N VAL A 55 7.39 0.12 7.18
CA VAL A 55 8.42 1.08 6.77
C VAL A 55 8.42 1.28 5.25
N LEU A 56 8.33 0.19 4.47
CA LEU A 56 8.26 0.27 3.00
C LEU A 56 6.97 0.97 2.52
N GLU A 57 5.82 0.75 3.18
CA GLU A 57 4.59 1.49 2.92
C GLU A 57 4.78 3.00 3.12
N VAL A 58 5.41 3.42 4.23
CA VAL A 58 5.68 4.84 4.50
C VAL A 58 6.63 5.42 3.47
N ILE A 59 7.73 4.72 3.16
CA ILE A 59 8.70 5.17 2.15
C ILE A 59 8.02 5.31 0.77
N GLY A 60 7.26 4.30 0.35
CA GLY A 60 6.53 4.33 -0.92
C GLY A 60 5.48 5.44 -0.95
N GLY A 61 4.73 5.62 0.14
CA GLY A 61 3.73 6.68 0.30
C GLY A 61 4.32 8.09 0.27
N LEU A 62 5.54 8.28 0.79
CA LEU A 62 6.25 9.56 0.67
C LEU A 62 6.77 9.78 -0.75
N LEU A 63 7.37 8.76 -1.36
CA LEU A 63 7.94 8.87 -2.71
C LEU A 63 6.89 9.18 -3.77
N ILE A 64 5.67 8.64 -3.65
CA ILE A 64 4.63 8.81 -4.68
C ILE A 64 4.11 10.26 -4.78
N LEU A 65 4.28 11.07 -3.72
CA LEU A 65 3.97 12.49 -3.72
C LEU A 65 4.83 13.27 -4.73
N PHE A 66 6.08 12.84 -4.95
CA PHE A 66 7.02 13.50 -5.85
C PHE A 66 6.92 12.94 -7.27
N PRO A 67 6.52 13.73 -8.28
CA PRO A 67 6.34 13.23 -9.65
C PRO A 67 7.54 12.51 -10.25
N ALA A 68 8.76 12.90 -9.89
CA ALA A 68 9.99 12.28 -10.36
C ALA A 68 10.23 10.86 -9.80
N HIS A 69 9.63 10.53 -8.65
CA HIS A 69 9.88 9.28 -7.92
C HIS A 69 8.73 8.28 -8.01
N ARG A 70 7.65 8.62 -8.73
CA ARG A 70 6.43 7.80 -8.80
C ARG A 70 6.65 6.38 -9.29
N ALA A 71 7.51 6.17 -10.29
CA ALA A 71 7.82 4.82 -10.77
C ALA A 71 8.46 3.96 -9.66
N LYS A 72 9.44 4.52 -8.93
CA LYS A 72 10.07 3.85 -7.77
C LYS A 72 9.05 3.56 -6.67
N ALA A 73 8.16 4.51 -6.39
CA ALA A 73 7.11 4.33 -5.40
C ALA A 73 6.17 3.19 -5.77
N VAL A 74 5.72 3.13 -7.03
CA VAL A 74 4.84 2.06 -7.55
C VAL A 74 5.52 0.69 -7.48
N LEU A 75 6.84 0.60 -7.74
CA LEU A 75 7.59 -0.66 -7.59
C LEU A 75 7.60 -1.18 -6.14
N ILE A 76 7.59 -0.29 -5.16
CA ILE A 76 7.52 -0.66 -3.74
C ILE A 76 6.08 -0.97 -3.34
N LEU A 77 5.15 -0.07 -3.65
CA LEU A 77 3.76 -0.15 -3.22
C LEU A 77 2.95 -1.22 -3.95
N GLY A 78 3.32 -1.58 -5.18
CA GLY A 78 2.61 -2.57 -5.98
C GLY A 78 2.53 -3.97 -5.35
N PRO A 79 3.66 -4.61 -5.03
CA PRO A 79 3.62 -5.92 -4.36
C PRO A 79 2.94 -5.86 -2.99
N ILE A 80 3.07 -4.74 -2.26
CA ILE A 80 2.37 -4.54 -0.98
C ILE A 80 0.86 -4.46 -1.18
N ALA A 81 0.39 -3.71 -2.19
CA ALA A 81 -1.02 -3.61 -2.54
C ALA A 81 -1.62 -4.98 -2.89
N VAL A 82 -0.90 -5.78 -3.67
CA VAL A 82 -1.30 -7.15 -4.01
C VAL A 82 -1.35 -8.00 -2.74
N ASN A 83 -0.37 -7.91 -1.86
CA ASN A 83 -0.38 -8.64 -0.58
C ASN A 83 -1.60 -8.28 0.28
N ILE A 84 -1.97 -7.00 0.38
CA ILE A 84 -3.17 -6.55 1.10
C ILE A 84 -4.43 -7.20 0.49
N LEU A 85 -4.58 -7.18 -0.83
CA LEU A 85 -5.72 -7.81 -1.50
C LEU A 85 -5.78 -9.32 -1.26
N LEU A 86 -4.64 -10.01 -1.32
CA LEU A 86 -4.57 -11.45 -1.05
C LEU A 86 -4.92 -11.75 0.42
N PHE A 87 -4.45 -10.93 1.36
CA PHE A 87 -4.84 -11.05 2.77
C PHE A 87 -6.36 -10.89 2.93
N GLU A 88 -6.96 -9.87 2.30
CA GLU A 88 -8.41 -9.65 2.36
C GLU A 88 -9.18 -10.88 1.86
N ILE A 89 -8.84 -11.39 0.67
CA ILE A 89 -9.55 -12.50 0.03
C ILE A 89 -9.38 -13.81 0.81
N TYR A 90 -8.14 -14.18 1.17
CA TYR A 90 -7.85 -15.52 1.68
C TYR A 90 -7.85 -15.63 3.22
N ILE A 91 -7.58 -14.52 3.92
CA ILE A 91 -7.46 -14.50 5.38
C ILE A 91 -8.66 -13.81 6.02
N ALA A 92 -9.02 -12.61 5.55
CA ALA A 92 -10.18 -11.87 6.09
C ALA A 92 -11.52 -12.35 5.52
N GLY A 93 -11.52 -13.07 4.39
CA GLY A 93 -12.72 -13.62 3.78
C GLY A 93 -13.61 -12.57 3.10
N GLY A 94 -13.04 -11.47 2.63
CA GLY A 94 -13.78 -10.38 1.98
C GLY A 94 -12.92 -9.57 1.02
N VAL A 95 -13.52 -8.58 0.36
CA VAL A 95 -12.79 -7.61 -0.47
C VAL A 95 -13.01 -6.23 0.11
N GLY A 96 -11.92 -5.58 0.51
CA GLY A 96 -11.94 -4.29 1.18
C GLY A 96 -11.20 -3.23 0.38
N VAL A 97 -10.33 -2.49 1.07
CA VAL A 97 -9.58 -1.38 0.48
C VAL A 97 -8.47 -1.89 -0.45
N GLY A 98 -8.03 -3.14 -0.30
CA GLY A 98 -6.99 -3.76 -1.11
C GLY A 98 -7.29 -3.69 -2.62
N ALA A 99 -8.54 -3.93 -3.02
CA ALA A 99 -8.93 -3.84 -4.43
C ALA A 99 -8.78 -2.41 -4.97
N VAL A 100 -9.18 -1.41 -4.19
CA VAL A 100 -9.05 0.01 -4.55
C VAL A 100 -7.58 0.39 -4.67
N VAL A 101 -6.73 -0.02 -3.73
CA VAL A 101 -5.30 0.27 -3.74
C VAL A 101 -4.61 -0.35 -4.96
N VAL A 102 -4.91 -1.61 -5.30
CA VAL A 102 -4.39 -2.26 -6.51
C VAL A 102 -4.79 -1.50 -7.77
N LEU A 103 -6.06 -1.11 -7.90
CA LEU A 103 -6.53 -0.33 -9.05
C LEU A 103 -5.82 1.03 -9.15
N LEU A 104 -5.61 1.71 -8.03
CA LEU A 104 -4.89 2.98 -8.01
C LEU A 104 -3.41 2.81 -8.39
N VAL A 105 -2.75 1.75 -7.91
CA VAL A 105 -1.36 1.43 -8.30
C VAL A 105 -1.28 1.19 -9.80
N LEU A 106 -2.18 0.38 -10.37
CA LEU A 106 -2.21 0.12 -11.81
C LEU A 106 -2.47 1.41 -12.59
N ALA A 107 -3.46 2.21 -12.18
CA ALA A 107 -3.74 3.50 -12.81
C ALA A 107 -2.52 4.43 -12.80
N GLN A 108 -1.80 4.49 -11.68
CA GLN A 108 -0.57 5.27 -11.59
C GLN A 108 0.54 4.71 -12.49
N ALA A 109 0.71 3.38 -12.53
CA ALA A 109 1.67 2.72 -13.41
C ALA A 109 1.39 3.02 -14.90
N PHE A 110 0.11 3.00 -15.31
CA PHE A 110 -0.29 3.37 -16.67
C PHE A 110 -0.04 4.85 -16.99
N ILE A 111 -0.28 5.76 -16.04
CA ILE A 111 -0.03 7.20 -16.22
C ILE A 111 1.47 7.49 -16.35
N ASP A 112 2.30 6.82 -15.56
CA ASP A 112 3.75 7.01 -15.51
C ASP A 112 4.53 5.98 -16.35
N GLN A 113 3.87 5.25 -17.25
CA GLN A 113 4.45 4.14 -18.03
C GLN A 113 5.76 4.51 -18.75
N ASP A 114 5.88 5.76 -19.24
CA ASP A 114 7.08 6.24 -19.91
C ASP A 114 8.31 6.26 -19.00
N LYS A 115 8.10 6.41 -17.68
CA LYS A 115 9.19 6.40 -16.68
C LYS A 115 9.71 4.99 -16.40
N PHE A 116 8.93 3.96 -16.72
CA PHE A 116 9.35 2.57 -16.59
C PHE A 116 10.18 2.09 -17.78
N LYS A 117 10.18 2.81 -18.91
CA LYS A 117 11.02 2.48 -20.07
C LYS A 117 12.52 2.50 -19.77
N ALA A 118 12.95 3.23 -18.74
CA ALA A 118 14.34 3.24 -18.29
C ALA A 118 14.75 1.96 -17.52
N LEU A 119 13.80 1.08 -17.22
CA LEU A 119 14.02 -0.21 -16.54
C LEU A 119 14.10 -1.39 -17.51
N LEU A 120 13.81 -1.17 -18.80
CA LEU A 120 13.88 -2.15 -19.89
C LEU A 120 15.07 -1.85 -20.80
#